data_AF-A0A653VEK5-F1
#
_entry.id   AF-A0A653VEK5-F1
#
_cell.length_a   1.000
_cell.length_b   1.000
_cell.length_c   1.000
_cell.angle_alpha   90.00
_cell.angle_beta   90.00
_cell.angle_gamma   90.00
#
_symmetry.space_group_name_H-M   'P 1'
#
loop_
_entity.id
_entity.type
_entity.pdbx_description
1 polymer ?
#
loop_
_entity_poly.entity_id
_entity_poly.type
_entity_poly.pdbx_seq_one_letter_code
_entity_poly.pdbx_strand_id
1 'polypeptide(L)'
;MRKEILITNYYPEKLKEARELSGLSIEDVENEGLVDAEQLSLFETDNPITPIDIFLLGLLLNLYEDKAIENGKDKLDISLTSDIMYPHPNGLQYQKDIVNSDNFKGFPYTTNAQGNINWMTTIKTPQGKARMEFWQEKLISFNLEATNVMEAGFRQKVAFLNHPTKQHVCLFTGQTLFIDYRYPAPSRIDLINKSYDEAFKYYDLDILQLASVLYEIDECKLFCEVFNISSDFKELPELIGYLQEEYINKEKRGYVSPGVMSNSPDRLDGFHSYNSDVRDVCDTGRRKENLRRYTQDRRVYEKWSDGDWKMADRLYAEFVKNGVSPDHIGPMSLGFAHRPKFHPMTSKENSSKGNRMTLNDVKVLIADEDKGETVVSWHSKFIWDKLKNKVKVDEDALLLSSLMRKNLHHVLILLSIIYEKGHQKFLEGYLNPEYSFYDYKFEGFNPMTGEYKNVIRKEVTGKNQQNNVERYFRIAFDTLVEYMTKENRKGKIWNSEEIDKEIELILEPLASKKYDEAKDQLNKILSLLADLAASNW
;
A
#
# COMPACT_ATOMS: atom_id res chain seq x y z
N MET A 1 11.40 -11.13 -10.46
CA MET A 1 11.73 -12.53 -10.06
C MET A 1 12.48 -12.53 -8.72
N ARG A 2 12.25 -13.54 -7.86
CA ARG A 2 13.00 -13.70 -6.60
C ARG A 2 14.22 -14.61 -6.78
N LYS A 3 15.22 -14.40 -5.94
CA LYS A 3 16.33 -15.34 -5.80
C LYS A 3 15.89 -16.52 -4.92
N GLU A 4 16.44 -17.69 -5.19
CA GLU A 4 16.29 -18.86 -4.34
C GLU A 4 16.99 -18.61 -2.99
N ILE A 5 16.35 -18.99 -1.89
CA ILE A 5 16.91 -18.84 -0.54
C ILE A 5 16.77 -20.16 0.20
N LEU A 6 17.80 -20.99 0.09
CA LEU A 6 17.85 -22.29 0.77
C LEU A 6 18.10 -22.12 2.26
N ILE A 7 17.26 -22.77 3.07
CA ILE A 7 17.37 -22.80 4.53
C ILE A 7 17.42 -24.25 5.05
N THR A 8 18.10 -24.44 6.17
CA THR A 8 18.17 -25.72 6.91
C THR A 8 17.67 -25.58 8.35
N ASN A 9 17.29 -24.37 8.76
CA ASN A 9 16.83 -24.05 10.11
C ASN A 9 15.30 -24.18 10.25
N TYR A 10 14.80 -25.38 9.96
CA TYR A 10 13.40 -25.76 10.14
C TYR A 10 13.29 -27.15 10.76
N TYR A 11 12.10 -27.48 11.25
CA TYR A 11 11.74 -28.74 11.89
C TYR A 11 10.97 -29.61 10.86
N PRO A 12 11.62 -30.61 10.22
CA PRO A 12 10.98 -31.48 9.22
C PRO A 12 9.72 -32.19 9.74
N GLU A 13 9.74 -32.59 11.01
CA GLU A 13 8.61 -33.21 11.70
C GLU A 13 7.41 -32.28 11.83
N LYS A 14 7.65 -30.96 11.98
CA LYS A 14 6.57 -29.96 12.04
C LYS A 14 6.00 -29.64 10.67
N LEU A 15 6.81 -29.72 9.61
CA LEU A 15 6.32 -29.64 8.24
C LEU A 15 5.40 -30.83 7.93
N LYS A 16 5.83 -32.04 8.32
CA LYS A 16 5.01 -33.26 8.21
C LYS A 16 3.71 -33.16 9.01
N GLU A 17 3.79 -32.74 10.27
CA GLU A 17 2.62 -32.52 11.13
C GLU A 17 1.61 -31.55 10.47
N ALA A 18 2.09 -30.48 9.83
CA ALA A 18 1.24 -29.53 9.12
C ALA A 18 0.49 -30.15 7.95
N ARG A 19 1.16 -31.02 7.17
CA ARG A 19 0.52 -31.77 6.08
C ARG A 19 -0.50 -32.76 6.60
N GLU A 20 -0.18 -33.51 7.64
CA GLU A 20 -1.09 -34.48 8.23
C GLU A 20 -2.32 -33.80 8.85
N LEU A 21 -2.14 -32.64 9.49
CA LEU A 21 -3.23 -31.83 10.03
C LEU A 21 -4.11 -31.22 8.92
N SER A 22 -3.59 -30.97 7.73
CA SER A 22 -4.40 -30.50 6.60
C SER A 22 -5.20 -31.64 5.95
N GLY A 23 -4.84 -32.89 6.23
CA GLY A 23 -5.49 -34.07 5.68
C GLY A 23 -4.95 -34.48 4.31
N LEU A 24 -3.78 -33.98 3.92
CA LEU A 24 -3.13 -34.31 2.64
C LEU A 24 -2.18 -35.51 2.78
N SER A 25 -2.21 -36.43 1.82
CA SER A 25 -1.13 -37.40 1.60
C SER A 25 0.06 -36.75 0.88
N ILE A 26 1.16 -37.48 0.70
CA ILE A 26 2.30 -37.02 -0.11
C ILE A 26 1.88 -36.91 -1.59
N GLU A 27 1.13 -37.90 -2.06
CA GLU A 27 0.61 -37.95 -3.43
C GLU A 27 -0.36 -36.79 -3.73
N ASP A 28 -1.16 -36.37 -2.73
CA ASP A 28 -2.03 -35.21 -2.90
C ASP A 28 -1.23 -33.93 -3.17
N VAL A 29 -0.07 -33.75 -2.50
CA VAL A 29 0.80 -32.59 -2.71
C VAL A 29 1.53 -32.65 -4.05
N GLU A 30 1.93 -33.85 -4.49
CA GLU A 30 2.51 -34.06 -5.82
C GLU A 30 1.52 -33.69 -6.93
N ASN A 31 0.24 -34.04 -6.75
CA ASN A 31 -0.83 -33.70 -7.70
C ASN A 31 -1.06 -32.19 -7.84
N GLU A 32 -0.73 -31.39 -6.83
CA GLU A 32 -0.75 -29.92 -6.89
C GLU A 32 0.44 -29.34 -7.68
N GLY A 33 1.43 -30.18 -8.03
CA GLY A 33 2.57 -29.82 -8.87
C GLY A 33 3.58 -28.88 -8.21
N LEU A 34 3.57 -28.77 -6.87
CA LEU A 34 4.52 -27.93 -6.14
C LEU A 34 5.88 -28.60 -5.94
N VAL A 35 5.87 -29.90 -5.66
CA VAL A 35 7.04 -30.72 -5.31
C VAL A 35 6.68 -32.18 -5.60
N ASP A 36 7.65 -32.99 -6.03
CA ASP A 36 7.41 -34.42 -6.21
C ASP A 36 7.39 -35.18 -4.86
N ALA A 37 6.86 -36.40 -4.87
CA ALA A 37 6.69 -37.20 -3.66
C ALA A 37 8.02 -37.53 -2.95
N GLU A 38 9.09 -37.77 -3.72
CA GLU A 38 10.40 -38.10 -3.17
C GLU A 38 10.99 -36.88 -2.46
N GLN A 39 10.94 -35.72 -3.11
CA GLN A 39 11.47 -34.47 -2.60
C GLN A 39 10.69 -34.00 -1.36
N LEU A 40 9.35 -34.14 -1.34
CA LEU A 40 8.56 -33.85 -0.15
C LEU A 40 8.93 -34.79 1.01
N SER A 41 9.09 -36.08 0.75
CA SER A 41 9.54 -37.02 1.77
C SER A 41 10.91 -36.64 2.34
N LEU A 42 11.82 -36.12 1.51
CA LEU A 42 13.13 -35.65 1.97
C LEU A 42 13.03 -34.40 2.86
N PHE A 43 12.14 -33.47 2.55
CA PHE A 43 11.89 -32.29 3.38
C PHE A 43 11.21 -32.61 4.72
N GLU A 44 10.54 -33.74 4.83
CA GLU A 44 9.87 -34.20 6.06
C GLU A 44 10.74 -35.13 6.92
N THR A 45 12.03 -35.24 6.59
CA THR A 45 13.01 -36.04 7.33
C THR A 45 14.17 -35.20 7.84
N ASP A 46 14.71 -35.57 9.01
CA ASP A 46 15.72 -34.81 9.75
C ASP A 46 17.14 -35.39 9.65
N ASN A 47 17.37 -36.42 8.83
CA ASN A 47 18.66 -37.13 8.76
C ASN A 47 19.09 -37.50 7.32
N PRO A 48 19.84 -36.63 6.61
CA PRO A 48 20.14 -35.24 6.97
C PRO A 48 18.94 -34.31 6.70
N ILE A 49 18.91 -33.15 7.36
CA ILE A 49 17.95 -32.09 6.99
C ILE A 49 18.24 -31.63 5.56
N THR A 50 17.26 -31.81 4.68
CA THR A 50 17.35 -31.38 3.29
C THR A 50 17.14 -29.87 3.20
N PRO A 51 18.04 -29.09 2.56
CA PRO A 51 17.82 -27.67 2.35
C PRO A 51 16.56 -27.42 1.51
N ILE A 52 15.73 -26.47 1.93
CA ILE A 52 14.49 -26.11 1.23
C ILE A 52 14.51 -24.61 0.92
N ASP A 53 14.02 -24.21 -0.26
CA ASP A 53 13.77 -22.80 -0.54
C ASP A 53 12.66 -22.30 0.39
N ILE A 54 12.91 -21.22 1.13
CA ILE A 54 11.93 -20.60 2.03
C ILE A 54 10.62 -20.24 1.31
N PHE A 55 10.66 -19.91 0.02
CA PHE A 55 9.45 -19.64 -0.75
C PHE A 55 8.64 -20.91 -1.00
N LEU A 56 9.30 -22.03 -1.29
CA LEU A 56 8.64 -23.34 -1.41
C LEU A 56 8.04 -23.77 -0.07
N LEU A 57 8.78 -23.61 1.03
CA LEU A 57 8.28 -23.90 2.37
C LEU A 57 7.02 -23.07 2.70
N GLY A 58 7.02 -21.79 2.33
CA GLY A 58 5.86 -20.91 2.46
C GLY A 58 4.67 -21.34 1.60
N LEU A 59 4.92 -21.79 0.36
CA LEU A 59 3.89 -22.31 -0.55
C LEU A 59 3.24 -23.59 -0.02
N LEU A 60 4.05 -24.54 0.45
CA LEU A 60 3.56 -25.77 1.08
C LEU A 60 2.64 -25.46 2.27
N LEU A 61 3.05 -24.54 3.14
CA LEU A 61 2.21 -24.18 4.30
C LEU A 61 0.90 -23.50 3.90
N ASN A 62 0.90 -22.68 2.85
CA ASN A 62 -0.35 -22.08 2.33
C ASN A 62 -1.28 -23.16 1.77
N LEU A 63 -0.75 -24.12 0.99
CA LEU A 63 -1.54 -25.27 0.52
C LEU A 63 -2.15 -26.03 1.69
N TYR A 64 -1.37 -26.27 2.75
CA TYR A 64 -1.85 -26.99 3.93
C TYR A 64 -2.92 -26.20 4.70
N GLU A 65 -2.78 -24.87 4.76
CA GLU A 65 -3.78 -24.01 5.38
C GLU A 65 -5.08 -23.98 4.58
N ASP A 66 -5.00 -23.82 3.26
CA ASP A 66 -6.15 -23.84 2.35
C ASP A 66 -6.90 -25.17 2.46
N LYS A 67 -6.18 -26.30 2.45
CA LYS A 67 -6.80 -27.62 2.58
C LYS A 67 -7.40 -27.89 3.95
N ALA A 68 -6.74 -27.44 5.02
CA ALA A 68 -7.30 -27.52 6.36
C ALA A 68 -8.65 -26.79 6.45
N ILE A 69 -8.75 -25.62 5.80
CA ILE A 69 -9.98 -24.82 5.74
C ILE A 69 -11.07 -25.52 4.91
N GLU A 70 -10.72 -26.07 3.75
CA GLU A 70 -11.65 -26.88 2.94
C GLU A 70 -12.20 -28.08 3.72
N ASN A 71 -11.37 -28.67 4.57
CA ASN A 71 -11.73 -29.79 5.45
C ASN A 71 -12.47 -29.35 6.73
N GLY A 72 -12.93 -28.09 6.81
CA GLY A 72 -13.80 -27.58 7.86
C GLY A 72 -13.08 -27.07 9.10
N LYS A 73 -11.77 -26.83 9.05
CA LYS A 73 -11.04 -26.13 10.12
C LYS A 73 -11.13 -24.62 9.95
N ASP A 74 -11.17 -23.87 11.04
CA ASP A 74 -11.14 -22.39 10.97
C ASP A 74 -9.77 -21.84 10.52
N LYS A 75 -8.69 -22.58 10.81
CA LYS A 75 -7.30 -22.29 10.42
C LYS A 75 -6.43 -23.54 10.63
N LEU A 76 -5.25 -23.55 10.02
CA LEU A 76 -4.19 -24.50 10.39
C LEU A 76 -3.50 -24.00 11.67
N ASP A 77 -3.41 -24.85 12.70
CA ASP A 77 -2.82 -24.48 14.00
C ASP A 77 -1.30 -24.71 14.02
N ILE A 78 -0.62 -24.29 12.96
CA ILE A 78 0.85 -24.33 12.81
C ILE A 78 1.33 -23.04 12.13
N SER A 79 2.33 -22.41 12.74
CA SER A 79 2.98 -21.18 12.29
C SER A 79 4.32 -21.45 11.62
N LEU A 80 4.54 -20.83 10.45
CA LEU A 80 5.82 -20.93 9.74
C LEU A 80 7.01 -20.46 10.60
N THR A 81 6.88 -19.33 11.29
CA THR A 81 8.00 -18.67 11.98
C THR A 81 8.09 -19.01 13.47
N SER A 82 7.08 -19.69 14.02
CA SER A 82 7.04 -20.04 15.45
C SER A 82 7.12 -21.53 15.70
N ASP A 83 6.62 -22.35 14.76
CA ASP A 83 6.54 -23.80 14.90
C ASP A 83 7.44 -24.53 13.89
N ILE A 84 7.46 -24.12 12.62
CA ILE A 84 8.23 -24.81 11.59
C ILE A 84 9.69 -24.34 11.54
N MET A 85 9.93 -23.03 11.47
CA MET A 85 11.28 -22.48 11.42
C MET A 85 11.79 -22.09 12.81
N TYR A 86 13.10 -22.20 12.99
CA TYR A 86 13.80 -21.61 14.12
C TYR A 86 14.84 -20.58 13.66
N PRO A 87 15.29 -19.66 14.52
CA PRO A 87 16.27 -18.64 14.14
C PRO A 87 17.55 -19.20 13.52
N HIS A 88 17.99 -18.62 12.41
CA HIS A 88 19.24 -18.92 11.75
C HIS A 88 20.43 -18.46 12.63
N PRO A 89 21.55 -19.22 12.71
CA PRO A 89 22.71 -18.87 13.52
C PRO A 89 23.24 -17.44 13.27
N ASN A 90 23.37 -17.03 12.01
CA ASN A 90 23.78 -15.66 11.66
C ASN A 90 22.82 -14.59 12.19
N GLY A 91 21.51 -14.87 12.20
CA GLY A 91 20.51 -13.96 12.76
C GLY A 91 20.67 -13.83 14.28
N LEU A 92 20.89 -14.94 14.98
CA LEU A 92 21.15 -14.93 16.43
C LEU A 92 22.47 -14.23 16.77
N GLN A 93 23.51 -14.43 15.97
CA GLN A 93 24.79 -13.76 16.15
C GLN A 93 24.66 -12.25 15.95
N TYR A 94 23.98 -11.83 14.88
CA TYR A 94 23.65 -10.42 14.63
C TYR A 94 22.94 -9.78 15.83
N GLN A 95 21.94 -10.45 16.42
CA GLN A 95 21.25 -9.91 17.59
C GLN A 95 22.18 -9.69 18.78
N LYS A 96 23.12 -10.62 19.03
CA LYS A 96 24.15 -10.47 20.06
C LYS A 96 25.09 -9.31 19.76
N ASP A 97 25.54 -9.19 18.52
CA ASP A 97 26.47 -8.15 18.08
C ASP A 97 25.87 -6.75 18.22
N ILE A 98 24.59 -6.58 17.85
CA ILE A 98 23.86 -5.32 18.03
C ILE A 98 23.82 -4.91 19.50
N VAL A 99 23.39 -5.82 20.37
CA VAL A 99 23.24 -5.55 21.81
C VAL A 99 24.59 -5.26 22.49
N ASN A 100 25.67 -5.89 22.03
CA ASN A 100 27.00 -5.69 22.56
C ASN A 100 27.72 -4.46 21.96
N SER A 101 27.16 -3.84 20.93
CA SER A 101 27.77 -2.66 20.32
C SER A 101 27.64 -1.43 21.23
N ASP A 102 28.63 -0.54 21.19
CA ASP A 102 28.63 0.71 21.95
C ASP A 102 27.40 1.58 21.65
N ASN A 103 26.86 1.48 20.44
CA ASN A 103 25.67 2.23 20.02
C ASN A 103 24.42 1.86 20.84
N PHE A 104 24.35 0.63 21.38
CA PHE A 104 23.26 0.12 22.20
C PHE A 104 23.62 -0.02 23.68
N LYS A 105 24.73 0.59 24.12
CA LYS A 105 25.10 0.65 25.53
C LYS A 105 23.97 1.28 26.36
N GLY A 106 23.50 0.55 27.37
CA GLY A 106 22.38 0.97 28.22
C GLY A 106 20.99 0.69 27.65
N PHE A 107 20.88 0.07 26.47
CA PHE A 107 19.59 -0.28 25.88
C PHE A 107 18.85 -1.34 26.72
N PRO A 108 17.55 -1.16 27.04
CA PRO A 108 16.81 -2.11 27.87
C PRO A 108 16.34 -3.33 27.06
N TYR A 109 16.90 -4.50 27.37
CA TYR A 109 16.48 -5.79 26.83
C TYR A 109 16.39 -6.87 27.93
N THR A 110 15.73 -7.98 27.59
CA THR A 110 15.61 -9.18 28.44
C THR A 110 15.95 -10.40 27.60
N THR A 111 16.20 -11.53 28.25
CA THR A 111 16.41 -12.82 27.57
C THR A 111 15.32 -13.81 27.94
N ASN A 112 15.08 -14.80 27.08
CA ASN A 112 14.22 -15.93 27.39
C ASN A 112 14.98 -17.03 28.16
N ALA A 113 14.30 -18.13 28.51
CA ALA A 113 14.89 -19.25 29.26
C ALA A 113 16.08 -19.92 28.54
N GLN A 114 16.13 -19.84 27.21
CA GLN A 114 17.21 -20.36 26.37
C GLN A 114 18.36 -19.35 26.20
N GLY A 115 18.29 -18.17 26.84
CA GLY A 115 19.30 -17.12 26.74
C GLY A 115 19.21 -16.27 25.46
N ASN A 116 18.17 -16.47 24.62
CA ASN A 116 17.95 -15.66 23.43
C ASN A 116 17.39 -14.29 23.81
N ILE A 117 17.80 -13.25 23.09
CA ILE A 117 17.38 -11.87 23.34
C ILE A 117 15.91 -11.70 22.95
N ASN A 118 15.11 -11.11 23.83
CA ASN A 118 13.74 -10.71 23.53
C ASN A 118 13.76 -9.48 22.60
N TRP A 119 13.80 -9.77 21.30
CA TRP A 119 13.99 -8.76 20.25
C TRP A 119 12.77 -7.84 20.11
N MET A 120 11.56 -8.38 20.21
CA MET A 120 10.31 -7.63 20.21
C MET A 120 9.89 -7.25 21.63
N THR A 121 9.43 -6.01 21.82
CA THR A 121 8.62 -5.64 22.97
C THR A 121 7.61 -4.56 22.57
N THR A 122 6.34 -4.71 22.93
CA THR A 122 5.33 -3.69 22.62
C THR A 122 5.54 -2.44 23.46
N ILE A 123 5.39 -1.25 22.87
CA ILE A 123 5.58 0.05 23.53
C ILE A 123 4.84 0.24 24.88
N LYS A 124 3.73 -0.47 25.11
CA LYS A 124 2.91 -0.31 26.34
C LYS A 124 3.54 -0.93 27.59
N THR A 125 4.47 -1.87 27.43
CA THR A 125 5.10 -2.54 28.57
C THR A 125 6.12 -1.61 29.24
N PRO A 126 6.49 -1.85 30.51
CA PRO A 126 7.55 -1.09 31.18
C PRO A 126 8.85 -1.06 30.36
N GLN A 127 9.23 -2.21 29.79
CA GLN A 127 10.39 -2.33 28.93
C GLN A 127 10.24 -1.53 27.62
N GLY A 128 9.06 -1.55 27.00
CA GLY A 128 8.78 -0.75 25.80
C GLY A 128 8.89 0.76 26.05
N LYS A 129 8.46 1.23 27.22
CA LYS A 129 8.63 2.64 27.65
C LYS A 129 10.11 2.99 27.88
N ALA A 130 10.88 2.10 28.50
CA ALA A 130 12.32 2.32 28.66
C ALA A 130 13.05 2.35 27.31
N ARG A 131 12.66 1.50 26.34
CA ARG A 131 13.19 1.59 24.96
C ARG A 131 12.86 2.93 24.31
N MET A 132 11.66 3.46 24.55
CA MET A 132 11.25 4.77 24.04
C MET A 132 12.12 5.91 24.58
N GLU A 133 12.45 5.89 25.87
CA GLU A 133 13.35 6.87 26.49
C GLU A 133 14.73 6.82 25.84
N PHE A 134 15.30 5.63 25.66
CA PHE A 134 16.57 5.45 24.94
C PHE A 134 16.53 6.06 23.53
N TRP A 135 15.47 5.77 22.76
CA TRP A 135 15.34 6.30 21.40
C TRP A 135 15.18 7.84 21.39
N GLN A 136 14.51 8.41 22.40
CA GLN A 136 14.39 9.85 22.57
C GLN A 136 15.76 10.49 22.89
N GLU A 137 16.57 9.86 23.74
CA GLU A 137 17.94 10.32 24.03
C GLU A 137 18.81 10.30 22.77
N LYS A 138 18.70 9.24 21.96
CA LYS A 138 19.42 9.15 20.69
C LYS A 138 19.01 10.25 19.72
N LEU A 139 17.72 10.56 19.63
CA LEU A 139 17.23 11.67 18.82
C LEU A 139 17.91 12.99 19.19
N ILE A 140 18.00 13.30 20.48
CA ILE A 140 18.67 14.49 20.99
C ILE A 140 20.16 14.45 20.67
N SER A 141 20.82 13.31 20.89
CA SER A 141 22.26 13.15 20.64
C SER A 141 22.66 13.33 19.17
N PHE A 142 21.75 13.04 18.24
CA PHE A 142 21.95 13.22 16.81
C PHE A 142 21.57 14.62 16.30
N ASN A 143 21.16 15.53 17.19
CA ASN A 143 20.72 16.89 16.85
C ASN A 143 19.64 16.92 15.75
N LEU A 144 18.69 15.97 15.81
CA LEU A 144 17.57 15.94 14.86
C LEU A 144 16.46 16.91 15.31
N GLU A 145 15.94 17.69 14.36
CA GLU A 145 14.88 18.67 14.59
C GLU A 145 13.50 18.01 14.75
N ALA A 146 13.29 17.30 15.87
CA ALA A 146 11.98 16.82 16.30
C ALA A 146 11.80 17.01 17.81
N THR A 147 10.56 17.17 18.25
CA THR A 147 10.24 17.24 19.67
C THR A 147 10.19 15.83 20.27
N ASN A 148 9.73 14.86 19.48
CA ASN A 148 9.56 13.47 19.91
C ASN A 148 10.01 12.48 18.83
N VAL A 149 10.70 11.41 19.22
CA VAL A 149 11.15 10.36 18.30
C VAL A 149 9.99 9.68 17.57
N MET A 150 8.78 9.70 18.13
CA MET A 150 7.59 9.11 17.55
C MET A 150 7.05 9.85 16.33
N GLU A 151 7.52 11.08 16.09
CA GLU A 151 7.16 11.88 14.92
C GLU A 151 7.48 11.15 13.61
N ALA A 152 6.68 11.43 12.58
CA ALA A 152 6.76 10.72 11.31
C ALA A 152 8.16 10.86 10.69
N GLY A 153 8.76 9.73 10.32
CA GLY A 153 10.09 9.68 9.72
C GLY A 153 11.26 9.73 10.71
N PHE A 154 11.09 10.26 11.92
CA PHE A 154 12.21 10.37 12.88
C PHE A 154 12.62 9.03 13.49
N ARG A 155 11.67 8.12 13.76
CA ARG A 155 12.01 6.77 14.28
C ARG A 155 12.98 6.02 13.38
N GLN A 156 12.70 6.03 12.07
CA GLN A 156 13.54 5.36 11.09
C GLN A 156 14.90 6.04 11.01
N LYS A 157 14.95 7.38 10.99
CA LYS A 157 16.20 8.15 10.96
C LYS A 157 17.08 7.87 12.19
N VAL A 158 16.51 7.88 13.39
CA VAL A 158 17.25 7.59 14.63
C VAL A 158 17.75 6.15 14.64
N ALA A 159 16.89 5.18 14.28
CA ALA A 159 17.30 3.77 14.18
C ALA A 159 18.42 3.59 13.16
N PHE A 160 18.30 4.23 11.98
CA PHE A 160 19.34 4.22 10.95
C PHE A 160 20.66 4.77 11.48
N LEU A 161 20.66 5.96 12.08
CA LEU A 161 21.86 6.61 12.62
C LEU A 161 22.49 5.81 13.76
N ASN A 162 21.68 5.22 14.64
CA ASN A 162 22.17 4.40 15.75
C ASN A 162 22.66 3.01 15.33
N HIS A 163 22.23 2.48 14.18
CA HIS A 163 22.64 1.15 13.76
C HIS A 163 24.16 1.08 13.48
N PRO A 164 24.93 0.14 14.07
CA PRO A 164 26.40 0.14 14.00
C PRO A 164 26.95 -0.09 12.58
N THR A 165 26.36 -1.03 11.83
CA THR A 165 26.89 -1.47 10.52
C THR A 165 26.11 -0.97 9.31
N LYS A 166 24.96 -0.32 9.53
CA LYS A 166 23.93 -0.04 8.49
C LYS A 166 23.48 -1.28 7.68
N GLN A 167 23.64 -2.48 8.24
CA GLN A 167 23.28 -3.75 7.62
C GLN A 167 22.50 -4.60 8.60
N HIS A 168 21.37 -5.16 8.17
CA HIS A 168 20.51 -6.02 8.97
C HIS A 168 20.64 -7.48 8.48
N VAL A 169 20.69 -8.41 9.43
CA VAL A 169 20.73 -9.85 9.15
C VAL A 169 19.37 -10.46 9.47
N CYS A 170 18.73 -11.07 8.47
CA CYS A 170 17.43 -11.72 8.63
C CYS A 170 17.50 -12.85 9.66
N LEU A 171 16.55 -12.86 10.60
CA LEU A 171 16.48 -13.85 11.67
C LEU A 171 16.32 -15.27 11.15
N PHE A 172 15.60 -15.47 10.03
CA PHE A 172 15.25 -16.80 9.54
C PHE A 172 16.09 -17.26 8.35
N THR A 173 16.67 -16.36 7.56
CA THR A 173 17.49 -16.74 6.40
C THR A 173 18.97 -16.47 6.59
N GLY A 174 19.35 -15.68 7.60
CA GLY A 174 20.73 -15.27 7.82
C GLY A 174 21.29 -14.33 6.73
N GLN A 175 20.46 -13.89 5.78
CA GLN A 175 20.89 -12.97 4.73
C GLN A 175 21.06 -11.56 5.25
N THR A 176 22.09 -10.89 4.74
CA THR A 176 22.42 -9.50 5.10
C THR A 176 21.93 -8.56 4.00
N LEU A 177 21.18 -7.52 4.38
CA LEU A 177 20.84 -6.42 3.47
C LEU A 177 21.12 -5.06 4.13
N PHE A 178 21.37 -4.06 3.30
CA PHE A 178 21.50 -2.68 3.76
C PHE A 178 20.15 -2.10 4.21
N ILE A 179 20.19 -1.25 5.23
CA ILE A 179 18.99 -0.69 5.86
C ILE A 179 18.53 0.65 5.22
N ASP A 180 19.34 1.27 4.37
CA ASP A 180 19.02 2.49 3.61
C ASP A 180 18.37 2.17 2.24
N TYR A 181 17.85 3.22 1.59
CA TYR A 181 17.08 3.13 0.35
C TYR A 181 17.96 2.93 -0.89
N ARG A 182 18.60 1.77 -1.02
CA ARG A 182 19.48 1.49 -2.17
C ARG A 182 19.01 0.39 -3.11
N TYR A 183 18.06 -0.45 -2.70
CA TYR A 183 17.62 -1.55 -3.54
C TYR A 183 16.56 -1.09 -4.54
N PRO A 184 16.73 -1.33 -5.85
CA PRO A 184 15.70 -1.05 -6.84
C PRO A 184 14.35 -1.65 -6.45
N ALA A 185 13.28 -0.89 -6.63
CA ALA A 185 11.93 -1.39 -6.41
C ALA A 185 11.64 -2.56 -7.38
N PRO A 186 10.84 -3.57 -7.00
CA PRO A 186 10.55 -4.73 -7.85
C PRO A 186 10.08 -4.36 -9.27
N SER A 187 9.23 -3.33 -9.39
CA SER A 187 8.77 -2.84 -10.70
C SER A 187 9.88 -2.27 -11.59
N ARG A 188 10.98 -1.76 -11.00
CA ARG A 188 12.15 -1.29 -11.75
C ARG A 188 12.99 -2.47 -12.23
N ILE A 189 13.20 -3.48 -11.39
CA ILE A 189 13.87 -4.72 -11.80
C ILE A 189 13.11 -5.42 -12.93
N ASP A 190 11.79 -5.50 -12.84
CA ASP A 190 10.98 -6.10 -13.90
C ASP A 190 11.09 -5.34 -15.23
N LEU A 191 11.18 -4.00 -15.19
CA LEU A 191 11.44 -3.18 -16.37
C LEU A 191 12.86 -3.35 -16.89
N ILE A 192 13.88 -3.37 -16.04
CA ILE A 192 15.28 -3.64 -16.44
C ILE A 192 15.38 -5.00 -17.13
N ASN A 193 14.85 -6.06 -16.51
CA ASN A 193 14.85 -7.40 -17.08
C ASN A 193 14.19 -7.43 -18.46
N LYS A 194 13.08 -6.69 -18.64
CA LYS A 194 12.42 -6.57 -19.94
C LYS A 194 13.25 -5.78 -20.95
N SER A 195 13.88 -4.68 -20.53
CA SER A 195 14.63 -3.80 -21.43
C SER A 195 15.96 -4.42 -21.89
N TYR A 196 16.65 -5.12 -21.00
CA TYR A 196 17.95 -5.73 -21.25
C TYR A 196 17.88 -7.22 -21.63
N ASP A 197 16.69 -7.83 -21.57
CA ASP A 197 16.50 -9.29 -21.69
C ASP A 197 17.32 -10.09 -20.66
N GLU A 198 17.29 -9.60 -19.41
CA GLU A 198 18.08 -10.12 -18.28
C GLU A 198 17.19 -10.75 -17.21
N ALA A 199 17.82 -11.44 -16.25
CA ALA A 199 17.11 -12.18 -15.20
C ALA A 199 17.49 -11.75 -13.77
N PHE A 200 17.76 -10.45 -13.55
CA PHE A 200 18.09 -9.91 -12.22
C PHE A 200 17.00 -10.23 -11.20
N LYS A 201 17.45 -10.53 -9.97
CA LYS A 201 16.58 -10.91 -8.86
C LYS A 201 16.39 -9.74 -7.88
N TYR A 202 15.23 -9.69 -7.24
CA TYR A 202 14.95 -8.65 -6.24
C TYR A 202 15.93 -8.73 -5.07
N TYR A 203 16.41 -7.57 -4.61
CA TYR A 203 17.33 -7.42 -3.47
C TYR A 203 18.67 -8.17 -3.62
N ASP A 204 19.05 -8.55 -4.84
CA ASP A 204 20.32 -9.24 -5.11
C ASP A 204 21.46 -8.23 -5.34
N LEU A 205 21.20 -7.23 -6.19
CA LEU A 205 22.07 -6.07 -6.41
C LEU A 205 21.39 -4.80 -5.91
N ASP A 206 22.16 -3.91 -5.29
CA ASP A 206 21.72 -2.53 -5.08
C ASP A 206 21.81 -1.71 -6.37
N ILE A 207 21.26 -0.49 -6.35
CA ILE A 207 21.16 0.37 -7.53
C ILE A 207 22.53 0.76 -8.09
N LEU A 208 23.57 0.85 -7.25
CA LEU A 208 24.92 1.22 -7.66
C LEU A 208 25.59 0.03 -8.34
N GLN A 209 25.47 -1.16 -7.73
CA GLN A 209 25.96 -2.40 -8.31
C GLN A 209 25.26 -2.71 -9.65
N LEU A 210 23.95 -2.52 -9.71
CA LEU A 210 23.18 -2.72 -10.93
C LEU A 210 23.61 -1.75 -12.05
N ALA A 211 23.82 -0.47 -11.71
CA ALA A 211 24.34 0.50 -12.68
C ALA A 211 25.74 0.10 -13.18
N SER A 212 26.64 -0.34 -12.31
CA SER A 212 27.97 -0.80 -12.74
C SER A 212 27.91 -2.00 -13.70
N VAL A 213 27.03 -2.97 -13.46
CA VAL A 213 26.86 -4.13 -14.35
C VAL A 213 26.30 -3.70 -15.72
N LEU A 214 25.27 -2.83 -15.72
CA LEU A 214 24.60 -2.41 -16.95
C LEU A 214 25.41 -1.39 -17.76
N TYR A 215 26.32 -0.67 -17.11
CA TYR A 215 27.22 0.27 -17.78
C TYR A 215 28.09 -0.45 -18.82
N GLU A 216 28.54 -1.67 -18.52
CA GLU A 216 29.33 -2.49 -19.44
C GLU A 216 28.51 -2.99 -20.66
N ILE A 217 27.18 -2.91 -20.61
CA ILE A 217 26.29 -3.37 -21.68
C ILE A 217 26.00 -2.22 -22.66
N ASP A 218 25.51 -1.09 -22.15
CA ASP A 218 25.02 0.02 -22.99
C ASP A 218 25.33 1.41 -22.42
N GLU A 219 26.33 1.52 -21.54
CA GLU A 219 26.65 2.77 -20.82
C GLU A 219 25.43 3.28 -20.01
N CYS A 220 24.58 2.36 -19.52
CA CYS A 220 23.37 2.64 -18.75
C CYS A 220 22.27 3.44 -19.50
N LYS A 221 22.22 3.42 -20.84
CA LYS A 221 21.19 4.15 -21.60
C LYS A 221 19.78 3.71 -21.23
N LEU A 222 19.48 2.41 -21.32
CA LEU A 222 18.17 1.87 -20.96
C LEU A 222 17.92 1.94 -19.43
N PHE A 223 18.97 1.80 -18.61
CA PHE A 223 18.88 1.99 -17.17
C PHE A 223 18.39 3.41 -16.83
N CYS A 224 18.99 4.44 -17.43
CA CYS A 224 18.60 5.83 -17.24
C CYS A 224 17.15 6.08 -17.63
N GLU A 225 16.65 5.46 -18.71
CA GLU A 225 15.23 5.50 -19.08
C GLU A 225 14.34 4.87 -18.01
N VAL A 226 14.66 3.66 -17.53
CA VAL A 226 13.86 2.95 -16.51
C VAL A 226 13.77 3.73 -15.20
N PHE A 227 14.84 4.45 -14.85
CA PHE A 227 14.90 5.26 -13.64
C PHE A 227 14.49 6.73 -13.85
N ASN A 228 14.10 7.14 -15.07
CA ASN A 228 13.75 8.52 -15.41
C ASN A 228 14.87 9.51 -15.04
N ILE A 229 16.07 9.23 -15.51
CA ILE A 229 17.26 10.05 -15.36
C ILE A 229 17.43 10.85 -16.65
N SER A 230 17.32 12.18 -16.56
CA SER A 230 17.39 13.09 -17.71
C SER A 230 18.78 13.66 -17.97
N SER A 231 19.71 13.46 -17.03
CA SER A 231 21.09 13.94 -17.15
C SER A 231 21.91 12.99 -18.01
N ASP A 232 22.77 13.56 -18.86
CA ASP A 232 23.74 12.82 -19.65
C ASP A 232 25.04 12.67 -18.83
N PHE A 233 25.41 11.43 -18.50
CA PHE A 233 26.61 11.12 -17.72
C PHE A 233 27.67 10.55 -18.64
N LYS A 234 28.88 11.11 -18.59
CA LYS A 234 29.97 10.68 -19.49
C LYS A 234 30.77 9.51 -18.93
N GLU A 235 30.77 9.37 -17.61
CA GLU A 235 31.53 8.34 -16.92
C GLU A 235 30.70 7.71 -15.79
N LEU A 236 30.90 6.40 -15.57
CA LEU A 236 30.22 5.65 -14.51
C LEU A 236 30.31 6.31 -13.12
N PRO A 237 31.47 6.85 -12.67
CA PRO A 237 31.55 7.52 -11.36
C PRO A 237 30.60 8.71 -11.21
N GLU A 238 30.31 9.45 -12.29
CA GLU A 238 29.35 10.56 -12.27
C GLU A 238 27.93 10.04 -12.04
N LEU A 239 27.54 8.98 -12.74
CA LEU A 239 26.24 8.32 -12.56
C LEU A 239 26.10 7.75 -11.15
N ILE A 240 27.13 7.07 -10.64
CA ILE A 240 27.12 6.50 -9.28
C ILE A 240 26.99 7.61 -8.23
N GLY A 241 27.72 8.71 -8.37
CA GLY A 241 27.58 9.88 -7.49
C GLY A 241 26.17 10.46 -7.52
N TYR A 242 25.58 10.57 -8.71
CA TYR A 242 24.20 11.02 -8.86
C TYR A 242 23.18 10.07 -8.22
N LEU A 243 23.34 8.75 -8.40
CA LEU A 243 22.47 7.75 -7.78
C LEU A 243 22.57 7.78 -6.25
N GLN A 244 23.79 7.93 -5.71
CA GLN A 244 24.00 8.07 -4.27
C GLN A 244 23.24 9.27 -3.70
N GLU A 245 23.36 10.45 -4.32
CA GLU A 245 22.72 11.67 -3.82
C GLU A 245 21.21 11.71 -4.08
N GLU A 246 20.79 11.45 -5.32
CA GLU A 246 19.40 11.67 -5.74
C GLU A 246 18.47 10.49 -5.45
N TYR A 247 18.99 9.27 -5.35
CA TYR A 247 18.17 8.07 -5.08
C TYR A 247 18.33 7.59 -3.65
N ILE A 248 19.57 7.40 -3.19
CA ILE A 248 19.82 6.78 -1.88
C ILE A 248 19.65 7.80 -0.76
N ASN A 249 20.43 8.89 -0.77
CA ASN A 249 20.42 9.89 0.30
C ASN A 249 19.08 10.62 0.41
N LYS A 250 18.43 10.91 -0.72
CA LYS A 250 17.08 11.51 -0.78
C LYS A 250 15.93 10.49 -0.67
N GLU A 251 16.23 9.20 -0.52
CA GLU A 251 15.24 8.12 -0.44
C GLU A 251 14.17 8.18 -1.56
N LYS A 252 14.57 8.21 -2.84
CA LYS A 252 13.65 8.45 -3.97
C LYS A 252 12.59 7.33 -4.10
N ARG A 253 11.47 7.56 -3.42
CA ARG A 253 10.39 6.57 -3.25
C ARG A 253 9.79 6.17 -4.59
N GLY A 254 9.44 4.89 -4.71
CA GLY A 254 8.93 4.29 -5.95
C GLY A 254 10.02 3.90 -6.96
N TYR A 255 11.28 4.23 -6.70
CA TYR A 255 12.44 3.79 -7.48
C TYR A 255 13.36 2.89 -6.67
N VAL A 256 13.65 3.28 -5.43
CA VAL A 256 14.46 2.51 -4.49
C VAL A 256 13.72 2.23 -3.19
N SER A 257 14.18 1.22 -2.46
CA SER A 257 13.62 0.75 -1.20
C SER A 257 14.71 0.24 -0.26
N PRO A 258 14.46 0.19 1.06
CA PRO A 258 15.39 -0.39 2.00
C PRO A 258 15.33 -1.92 1.99
N GLY A 259 16.46 -2.54 2.32
CA GLY A 259 16.55 -4.00 2.46
C GLY A 259 15.79 -4.54 3.66
N VAL A 260 15.45 -3.69 4.63
CA VAL A 260 14.60 -4.03 5.77
C VAL A 260 13.70 -2.86 6.14
N MET A 261 12.47 -3.17 6.55
CA MET A 261 11.50 -2.16 6.96
C MET A 261 11.73 -1.77 8.42
N SER A 262 11.69 -0.45 8.70
CA SER A 262 11.75 0.03 10.08
C SER A 262 10.50 -0.41 10.88
N ASN A 263 10.73 -0.79 12.13
CA ASN A 263 9.71 -1.17 13.11
C ASN A 263 10.08 -0.67 14.53
N SER A 264 10.66 0.53 14.59
CA SER A 264 10.96 1.19 15.87
C SER A 264 9.68 1.77 16.50
N PRO A 265 9.49 1.69 17.83
CA PRO A 265 10.43 1.18 18.85
C PRO A 265 10.27 -0.30 19.18
N ASP A 266 9.32 -0.99 18.55
CA ASP A 266 8.89 -2.32 18.98
C ASP A 266 9.99 -3.38 18.81
N ARG A 267 10.92 -3.16 17.87
CA ARG A 267 12.10 -4.00 17.63
C ARG A 267 13.36 -3.32 18.17
N LEU A 268 14.26 -4.11 18.76
CA LEU A 268 15.42 -3.64 19.51
C LEU A 268 16.33 -2.73 18.69
N ASP A 269 16.66 -3.13 17.47
CA ASP A 269 17.48 -2.39 16.51
C ASP A 269 16.68 -1.35 15.70
N GLY A 270 15.36 -1.33 15.87
CA GLY A 270 14.44 -0.46 15.13
C GLY A 270 14.00 -1.00 13.77
N PHE A 271 14.28 -2.27 13.44
CA PHE A 271 13.95 -2.89 12.15
C PHE A 271 13.21 -4.22 12.32
N HIS A 272 12.44 -4.62 11.29
CA HIS A 272 11.79 -5.92 11.28
C HIS A 272 12.81 -7.05 11.34
N SER A 273 12.50 -8.12 12.09
CA SER A 273 13.35 -9.31 12.24
C SER A 273 13.62 -10.07 10.94
N TYR A 274 12.90 -9.74 9.87
CA TYR A 274 13.04 -10.33 8.55
C TYR A 274 13.25 -9.23 7.52
N ASN A 275 14.14 -9.51 6.57
CA ASN A 275 14.46 -8.66 5.45
C ASN A 275 13.29 -8.56 4.45
N SER A 276 13.33 -7.52 3.62
CA SER A 276 12.31 -7.23 2.60
C SER A 276 12.19 -8.31 1.52
N ASP A 277 13.26 -9.06 1.26
CA ASP A 277 13.33 -10.15 0.28
C ASP A 277 12.45 -11.36 0.65
N VAL A 278 12.26 -11.63 1.95
CA VAL A 278 11.47 -12.76 2.47
C VAL A 278 10.30 -12.36 3.35
N ARG A 279 10.08 -11.05 3.55
CA ARG A 279 9.11 -10.54 4.51
C ARG A 279 7.69 -11.06 4.24
N ASP A 280 7.25 -11.13 3.01
CA ASP A 280 5.90 -11.56 2.66
C ASP A 280 5.60 -13.04 2.99
N VAL A 281 6.64 -13.87 3.08
CA VAL A 281 6.52 -15.26 3.55
C VAL A 281 6.56 -15.32 5.08
N CYS A 282 7.48 -14.59 5.71
CA CYS A 282 7.69 -14.63 7.16
C CYS A 282 6.65 -13.83 7.98
N ASP A 283 6.05 -12.78 7.40
CA ASP A 283 5.07 -11.90 8.05
C ASP A 283 3.65 -12.39 7.72
N THR A 284 3.06 -13.21 8.60
CA THR A 284 1.73 -13.79 8.40
C THR A 284 0.62 -12.74 8.23
N GLY A 285 0.81 -11.53 8.77
CA GLY A 285 -0.08 -10.38 8.55
C GLY A 285 -0.07 -9.85 7.10
N ARG A 286 0.94 -10.22 6.31
CA ARG A 286 1.08 -9.92 4.89
C ARG A 286 0.69 -11.07 3.96
N ARG A 287 0.17 -12.19 4.50
CA ARG A 287 -0.47 -13.21 3.66
C ARG A 287 -1.57 -12.56 2.82
N LYS A 288 -1.70 -12.97 1.55
CA LYS A 288 -2.60 -12.36 0.55
C LYS A 288 -4.04 -12.21 1.07
N GLU A 289 -4.50 -13.15 1.88
CA GLU A 289 -5.82 -13.14 2.52
C GLU A 289 -5.97 -12.08 3.60
N ASN A 290 -4.94 -11.90 4.43
CA ASN A 290 -4.89 -10.84 5.43
C ASN A 290 -4.73 -9.47 4.75
N LEU A 291 -3.98 -9.38 3.64
CA LEU A 291 -3.91 -8.19 2.79
C LEU A 291 -5.23 -7.87 2.08
N ARG A 292 -6.03 -8.87 1.71
CA ARG A 292 -7.42 -8.69 1.21
C ARG A 292 -8.34 -8.06 2.25
N ARG A 293 -8.02 -8.12 3.56
CA ARG A 293 -8.77 -7.38 4.59
C ARG A 293 -8.40 -5.89 4.66
N TYR A 294 -7.29 -5.48 4.02
CA TYR A 294 -6.90 -4.08 3.78
C TYR A 294 -7.51 -3.51 2.48
N THR A 295 -8.71 -3.97 2.12
CA THR A 295 -9.54 -3.56 0.97
C THR A 295 -10.13 -2.17 1.17
N GLN A 296 -9.30 -1.20 1.55
CA GLN A 296 -9.69 0.20 1.50
C GLN A 296 -9.36 0.75 0.13
N ASP A 297 -10.38 1.16 -0.61
CA ASP A 297 -10.18 1.76 -1.92
C ASP A 297 -9.64 3.18 -1.76
N ARG A 298 -8.31 3.30 -1.78
CA ARG A 298 -7.59 4.58 -1.64
C ARG A 298 -8.08 5.67 -2.59
N ARG A 299 -8.71 5.29 -3.72
CA ARG A 299 -9.20 6.23 -4.73
C ARG A 299 -10.27 7.15 -4.17
N VAL A 300 -11.02 6.75 -3.14
CA VAL A 300 -12.00 7.65 -2.50
C VAL A 300 -11.30 8.89 -1.92
N TYR A 301 -10.10 8.72 -1.36
CA TYR A 301 -9.29 9.80 -0.79
C TYR A 301 -8.67 10.64 -1.90
N GLU A 302 -8.09 10.00 -2.91
CA GLU A 302 -7.42 10.66 -4.04
C GLU A 302 -8.37 11.46 -4.92
N LYS A 303 -9.64 11.03 -5.03
CA LYS A 303 -10.67 11.65 -5.84
C LYS A 303 -11.62 12.52 -5.04
N TRP A 304 -11.36 12.71 -3.73
CA TRP A 304 -12.17 13.57 -2.87
C TRP A 304 -13.66 13.21 -2.92
N SER A 305 -13.94 11.90 -3.02
CA SER A 305 -15.28 11.38 -3.30
C SER A 305 -16.10 11.22 -2.02
N ASP A 306 -17.41 11.46 -2.14
CA ASP A 306 -18.39 11.22 -1.08
C ASP A 306 -18.73 9.74 -0.93
N GLY A 307 -19.63 9.44 0.00
CA GLY A 307 -20.18 8.11 0.27
C GLY A 307 -19.60 7.49 1.53
N ASP A 308 -20.35 6.56 2.11
CA ASP A 308 -19.86 5.72 3.21
C ASP A 308 -18.87 4.68 2.65
N TRP A 309 -17.65 5.17 2.43
CA TRP A 309 -16.56 4.40 1.85
C TRP A 309 -16.24 3.15 2.67
N LYS A 310 -16.45 3.22 3.99
CA LYS A 310 -16.20 2.09 4.88
C LYS A 310 -17.23 0.99 4.66
N MET A 311 -18.50 1.35 4.54
CA MET A 311 -19.57 0.41 4.20
C MET A 311 -19.36 -0.17 2.79
N ALA A 312 -18.98 0.66 1.82
CA ALA A 312 -18.68 0.23 0.45
C ALA A 312 -17.51 -0.77 0.38
N ASP A 313 -16.40 -0.49 1.09
CA ASP A 313 -15.25 -1.39 1.21
C ASP A 313 -15.65 -2.74 1.82
N ARG A 314 -16.54 -2.74 2.82
CA ARG A 314 -17.03 -3.98 3.44
C ARG A 314 -17.93 -4.79 2.51
N LEU A 315 -18.79 -4.14 1.74
CA LEU A 315 -19.60 -4.84 0.75
C LEU A 315 -18.72 -5.40 -0.37
N TYR A 316 -17.75 -4.62 -0.85
CA TYR A 316 -16.76 -5.06 -1.83
C TYR A 316 -16.03 -6.33 -1.35
N ALA A 317 -15.58 -6.34 -0.09
CA ALA A 317 -14.93 -7.51 0.49
C ALA A 317 -15.85 -8.74 0.53
N GLU A 318 -17.16 -8.54 0.76
CA GLU A 318 -18.13 -9.64 0.76
C GLU A 318 -18.33 -10.25 -0.65
N PHE A 319 -18.36 -9.44 -1.71
CA PHE A 319 -18.35 -9.97 -3.09
C PHE A 319 -17.10 -10.82 -3.36
N VAL A 320 -15.92 -10.29 -3.02
CA VAL A 320 -14.63 -10.96 -3.26
C VAL A 320 -14.54 -12.28 -2.50
N LYS A 321 -15.04 -12.33 -1.26
CA LYS A 321 -15.11 -13.56 -0.47
C LYS A 321 -15.93 -14.65 -1.15
N ASN A 322 -16.94 -14.26 -1.93
CA ASN A 322 -17.79 -15.17 -2.69
C ASN A 322 -17.28 -15.39 -4.15
N GLY A 323 -16.04 -15.02 -4.45
CA GLY A 323 -15.43 -15.24 -5.77
C GLY A 323 -15.94 -14.32 -6.88
N VAL A 324 -16.70 -13.28 -6.55
CA VAL A 324 -17.27 -12.33 -7.51
C VAL A 324 -16.42 -11.06 -7.55
N SER A 325 -16.22 -10.50 -8.75
CA SER A 325 -15.53 -9.22 -8.93
C SER A 325 -16.58 -8.10 -8.98
N PRO A 326 -16.72 -7.28 -7.93
CA PRO A 326 -17.65 -6.16 -7.94
C PRO A 326 -17.10 -5.00 -8.80
N ASP A 327 -17.97 -4.47 -9.66
CA ASP A 327 -17.72 -3.26 -10.46
C ASP A 327 -18.49 -2.06 -9.90
N HIS A 328 -17.88 -0.87 -10.00
CA HIS A 328 -18.49 0.37 -9.54
C HIS A 328 -19.55 0.88 -10.52
N ILE A 329 -20.81 0.98 -10.06
CA ILE A 329 -21.87 1.67 -10.80
C ILE A 329 -21.68 3.17 -10.58
N GLY A 330 -21.07 3.85 -11.56
CA GLY A 330 -20.55 5.20 -11.39
C GLY A 330 -19.15 5.17 -10.77
N PRO A 331 -18.08 5.10 -11.58
CA PRO A 331 -16.71 5.05 -11.05
C PRO A 331 -16.28 6.36 -10.38
N MET A 332 -15.60 6.29 -9.22
CA MET A 332 -15.02 7.46 -8.53
C MET A 332 -14.07 8.28 -9.42
N SER A 333 -13.42 7.65 -10.40
CA SER A 333 -12.57 8.36 -11.37
C SER A 333 -13.32 9.33 -12.29
N LEU A 334 -14.66 9.28 -12.29
CA LEU A 334 -15.55 10.22 -12.96
C LEU A 334 -16.23 11.18 -11.96
N GLY A 335 -15.97 11.04 -10.66
CA GLY A 335 -16.49 11.89 -9.59
C GLY A 335 -17.78 11.39 -8.93
N PHE A 336 -18.12 10.12 -9.11
CA PHE A 336 -19.21 9.48 -8.35
C PHE A 336 -18.80 9.12 -6.93
N ALA A 337 -19.78 8.96 -6.05
CA ALA A 337 -19.57 8.60 -4.65
C ALA A 337 -19.17 7.12 -4.50
N HIS A 338 -18.32 6.79 -3.53
CA HIS A 338 -18.00 5.41 -3.16
C HIS A 338 -19.09 4.83 -2.26
N ARG A 339 -20.13 4.29 -2.89
CA ARG A 339 -21.35 3.81 -2.23
C ARG A 339 -21.40 2.28 -2.13
N PRO A 340 -22.10 1.70 -1.15
CA PRO A 340 -22.23 0.25 -0.98
C PRO A 340 -23.22 -0.36 -1.98
N LYS A 341 -22.94 -0.21 -3.27
CA LYS A 341 -23.72 -0.79 -4.38
C LYS A 341 -22.82 -1.00 -5.59
N PHE A 342 -22.74 -2.26 -6.03
CA PHE A 342 -21.83 -2.70 -7.09
C PHE A 342 -22.56 -3.59 -8.09
N HIS A 343 -22.02 -3.68 -9.30
CA HIS A 343 -22.45 -4.67 -10.28
C HIS A 343 -21.61 -5.94 -10.11
N PRO A 344 -22.22 -7.12 -9.91
CA PRO A 344 -21.48 -8.38 -9.90
C PRO A 344 -20.96 -8.70 -11.30
N MET A 345 -19.65 -8.90 -11.43
CA MET A 345 -19.00 -9.26 -12.69
C MET A 345 -17.91 -10.31 -12.48
N THR A 346 -17.40 -10.88 -13.56
CA THR A 346 -16.10 -11.58 -13.55
C THR A 346 -14.94 -10.59 -13.60
N SER A 347 -13.75 -10.99 -13.15
CA SER A 347 -12.56 -10.12 -13.21
C SER A 347 -12.18 -9.73 -14.64
N LYS A 348 -12.46 -10.60 -15.63
CA LYS A 348 -12.20 -10.32 -17.05
C LYS A 348 -13.13 -9.22 -17.57
N GLU A 349 -14.41 -9.29 -17.24
CA GLU A 349 -15.39 -8.28 -17.66
C GLU A 349 -15.14 -6.94 -16.99
N ASN A 350 -14.86 -6.94 -15.69
CA ASN A 350 -14.52 -5.74 -14.92
C ASN A 350 -13.27 -5.05 -15.50
N SER A 351 -12.19 -5.82 -15.73
CA SER A 351 -10.98 -5.30 -16.36
C SER A 351 -11.22 -4.77 -17.78
N SER A 352 -12.14 -5.39 -18.54
CA SER A 352 -12.49 -4.92 -19.88
C SER A 352 -13.27 -3.62 -19.84
N LYS A 353 -14.26 -3.48 -18.95
CA LYS A 353 -15.09 -2.26 -18.81
C LYS A 353 -14.24 -1.06 -18.38
N GLY A 354 -13.37 -1.24 -17.40
CA GLY A 354 -12.54 -0.17 -16.85
C GLY A 354 -13.40 0.89 -16.15
N ASN A 355 -13.24 2.17 -16.51
CA ASN A 355 -13.98 3.26 -15.87
C ASN A 355 -15.12 3.83 -16.75
N ARG A 356 -15.59 3.08 -17.73
CA ARG A 356 -16.62 3.52 -18.68
C ARG A 356 -18.01 3.17 -18.16
N MET A 357 -18.92 4.12 -18.17
CA MET A 357 -20.33 3.87 -17.87
C MET A 357 -21.07 3.39 -19.12
N THR A 358 -22.04 2.52 -18.90
CA THR A 358 -23.08 2.13 -19.85
C THR A 358 -24.36 2.95 -19.62
N LEU A 359 -25.28 2.93 -20.59
CA LEU A 359 -26.63 3.47 -20.45
C LEU A 359 -27.35 2.86 -19.25
N ASN A 360 -27.12 1.56 -18.97
CA ASN A 360 -27.71 0.90 -17.82
C ASN A 360 -27.16 1.46 -16.50
N ASP A 361 -25.85 1.70 -16.41
CA ASP A 361 -25.25 2.33 -15.23
C ASP A 361 -25.88 3.71 -14.97
N VAL A 362 -26.03 4.54 -16.01
CA VAL A 362 -26.65 5.86 -15.90
C VAL A 362 -28.11 5.77 -15.43
N LYS A 363 -28.90 4.83 -15.97
CA LYS A 363 -30.29 4.61 -15.54
C LYS A 363 -30.38 4.18 -14.07
N VAL A 364 -29.49 3.30 -13.62
CA VAL A 364 -29.43 2.89 -12.21
C VAL A 364 -29.09 4.08 -11.32
N LEU A 365 -28.10 4.88 -11.70
CA LEU A 365 -27.70 6.07 -10.95
C LEU A 365 -28.84 7.09 -10.82
N ILE A 366 -29.58 7.37 -11.90
CA ILE A 366 -30.76 8.25 -11.86
C ILE A 366 -31.84 7.67 -10.94
N ALA A 367 -32.16 6.38 -11.10
CA ALA A 367 -33.20 5.74 -10.29
C ALA A 367 -32.88 5.70 -8.79
N ASP A 368 -31.60 5.62 -8.44
CA ASP A 368 -31.15 5.66 -7.05
C ASP A 368 -31.14 7.10 -6.51
N GLU A 369 -30.74 8.08 -7.33
CA GLU A 369 -30.84 9.50 -6.98
C GLU A 369 -32.30 9.92 -6.74
N ASP A 370 -33.24 9.43 -7.55
CA ASP A 370 -34.68 9.69 -7.40
C ASP A 370 -35.25 9.09 -6.09
N LYS A 371 -34.58 8.08 -5.52
CA LYS A 371 -34.90 7.51 -4.19
C LYS A 371 -34.25 8.30 -3.04
N GLY A 372 -33.49 9.35 -3.35
CA GLY A 372 -32.77 10.16 -2.38
C GLY A 372 -31.37 9.65 -2.03
N GLU A 373 -30.80 8.71 -2.80
CA GLU A 373 -29.42 8.27 -2.60
C GLU A 373 -28.42 9.30 -3.16
N THR A 374 -27.32 9.53 -2.43
CA THR A 374 -26.19 10.32 -2.93
C THR A 374 -25.36 9.47 -3.89
N VAL A 375 -25.59 9.64 -5.19
CA VAL A 375 -24.88 8.88 -6.24
C VAL A 375 -23.60 9.55 -6.72
N VAL A 376 -23.54 10.89 -6.68
CA VAL A 376 -22.44 11.70 -7.18
C VAL A 376 -21.86 12.56 -6.06
N SER A 377 -20.54 12.72 -6.05
CA SER A 377 -19.86 13.54 -5.05
C SER A 377 -20.17 15.03 -5.25
N TRP A 378 -20.16 15.81 -4.16
CA TRP A 378 -20.50 17.23 -4.14
C TRP A 378 -19.86 18.04 -5.28
N HIS A 379 -18.59 17.77 -5.60
CA HIS A 379 -17.82 18.51 -6.60
C HIS A 379 -18.23 18.21 -8.05
N SER A 380 -18.82 17.05 -8.32
CA SER A 380 -19.21 16.60 -9.65
C SER A 380 -20.74 16.60 -9.86
N LYS A 381 -21.51 16.95 -8.83
CA LYS A 381 -22.97 17.03 -8.91
C LYS A 381 -23.44 17.99 -10.01
N PHE A 382 -22.79 19.14 -10.17
CA PHE A 382 -23.13 20.16 -11.17
C PHE A 382 -23.12 19.63 -12.61
N ILE A 383 -22.08 18.87 -12.99
CA ILE A 383 -21.98 18.30 -14.34
C ILE A 383 -22.95 17.14 -14.52
N TRP A 384 -23.11 16.29 -13.50
CA TRP A 384 -24.06 15.19 -13.52
C TRP A 384 -25.49 15.70 -13.76
N ASP A 385 -25.95 16.68 -12.98
CA ASP A 385 -27.30 17.21 -13.08
C ASP A 385 -27.58 17.87 -14.44
N LYS A 386 -26.57 18.49 -15.07
CA LYS A 386 -26.70 19.09 -16.40
C LYS A 386 -26.82 18.06 -17.52
N LEU A 387 -26.17 16.89 -17.39
CA LEU A 387 -25.96 15.97 -18.51
C LEU A 387 -26.68 14.63 -18.37
N LYS A 388 -27.01 14.17 -17.16
CA LYS A 388 -27.59 12.82 -16.92
C LYS A 388 -28.82 12.50 -17.79
N ASN A 389 -29.69 13.49 -18.01
CA ASN A 389 -30.92 13.35 -18.78
C ASN A 389 -30.72 13.38 -20.31
N LYS A 390 -29.53 13.77 -20.78
CA LYS A 390 -29.17 13.77 -22.20
C LYS A 390 -28.77 12.38 -22.71
N VAL A 391 -28.40 11.45 -21.83
CA VAL A 391 -27.97 10.09 -22.19
C VAL A 391 -29.15 9.27 -22.71
N LYS A 392 -29.12 8.85 -23.98
CA LYS A 392 -30.13 7.99 -24.60
C LYS A 392 -29.56 6.65 -25.05
N VAL A 393 -28.28 6.59 -25.41
CA VAL A 393 -27.56 5.39 -25.87
C VAL A 393 -26.22 5.21 -25.14
N ASP A 394 -25.53 4.08 -25.35
CA ASP A 394 -24.24 3.79 -24.71
C ASP A 394 -23.15 4.77 -25.16
N GLU A 395 -23.19 5.25 -26.41
CA GLU A 395 -22.28 6.28 -26.91
C GLU A 395 -22.39 7.58 -26.12
N ASP A 396 -23.61 7.98 -25.72
CA ASP A 396 -23.82 9.15 -24.87
C ASP A 396 -23.26 8.91 -23.47
N ALA A 397 -23.38 7.68 -22.94
CA ALA A 397 -22.82 7.32 -21.63
C ALA A 397 -21.28 7.35 -21.64
N LEU A 398 -20.66 6.96 -22.76
CA LEU A 398 -19.22 7.09 -22.97
C LEU A 398 -18.79 8.55 -23.07
N LEU A 399 -19.55 9.38 -23.81
CA LEU A 399 -19.30 10.83 -23.89
C LEU A 399 -19.42 11.49 -22.52
N LEU A 400 -20.49 11.18 -21.77
CA LEU A 400 -20.66 11.64 -20.39
C LEU A 400 -19.48 11.23 -19.51
N SER A 401 -19.03 9.97 -19.62
CA SER A 401 -17.89 9.48 -18.86
C SER A 401 -16.62 10.30 -19.13
N SER A 402 -16.36 10.62 -20.40
CA SER A 402 -15.22 11.45 -20.79
C SER A 402 -15.29 12.86 -20.21
N LEU A 403 -16.46 13.51 -20.32
CA LEU A 403 -16.68 14.87 -19.83
C LEU A 403 -16.59 14.95 -18.30
N MET A 404 -17.18 13.98 -17.58
CA MET A 404 -17.08 13.89 -16.13
C MET A 404 -15.65 13.66 -15.65
N ARG A 405 -14.86 12.83 -16.35
CA ARG A 405 -13.45 12.64 -16.05
C ARG A 405 -12.65 13.93 -16.20
N LYS A 406 -12.86 14.66 -17.30
CA LYS A 406 -12.21 15.95 -17.56
C LYS A 406 -12.59 16.97 -16.48
N ASN A 407 -13.88 17.03 -16.12
CA ASN A 407 -14.37 17.90 -15.04
C ASN A 407 -13.71 17.56 -13.70
N LEU A 408 -13.59 16.29 -13.33
CA LEU A 408 -12.89 15.88 -12.10
C LEU A 408 -11.41 16.33 -12.10
N HIS A 409 -10.73 16.30 -13.25
CA HIS A 409 -9.38 16.85 -13.33
C HIS A 409 -9.35 18.37 -13.08
N HIS A 410 -10.33 19.12 -13.58
CA HIS A 410 -10.44 20.56 -13.28
C HIS A 410 -10.65 20.78 -11.77
N VAL A 411 -11.55 20.00 -11.16
CA VAL A 411 -11.82 20.04 -9.72
C VAL A 411 -10.54 19.81 -8.92
N LEU A 412 -9.78 18.75 -9.23
CA LEU A 412 -8.57 18.43 -8.47
C LEU A 412 -7.50 19.53 -8.58
N ILE A 413 -7.39 20.19 -9.73
CA ILE A 413 -6.50 21.35 -9.88
C ILE A 413 -7.00 22.53 -9.05
N LEU A 414 -8.30 22.81 -9.03
CA LEU A 414 -8.90 23.84 -8.17
C LEU A 414 -8.59 23.58 -6.69
N LEU A 415 -8.78 22.35 -6.22
CA LEU A 415 -8.47 21.98 -4.84
C LEU A 415 -6.98 22.13 -4.54
N SER A 416 -6.10 21.77 -5.49
CA SER A 416 -4.66 21.97 -5.37
C SER A 416 -4.28 23.45 -5.23
N ILE A 417 -4.91 24.35 -6.00
CA ILE A 417 -4.69 25.81 -5.89
C ILE A 417 -5.09 26.30 -4.49
N ILE A 418 -6.27 25.91 -4.01
CA ILE A 418 -6.76 26.29 -2.66
C ILE A 418 -5.80 25.79 -1.58
N TYR A 419 -5.31 24.55 -1.71
CA TYR A 419 -4.36 23.97 -0.78
C TYR A 419 -3.01 24.70 -0.79
N GLU A 420 -2.45 25.01 -1.96
CA GLU A 420 -1.19 25.74 -2.12
C GLU A 420 -1.25 27.14 -1.48
N LYS A 421 -2.42 27.79 -1.51
CA LYS A 421 -2.66 29.07 -0.83
C LYS A 421 -2.83 28.95 0.69
N GLY A 422 -2.62 27.75 1.26
CA GLY A 422 -2.60 27.51 2.70
C GLY A 422 -3.97 27.28 3.34
N HIS A 423 -5.01 26.98 2.54
CA HIS A 423 -6.39 26.84 3.03
C HIS A 423 -6.78 25.39 3.34
N GLN A 424 -5.86 24.60 3.90
CA GLN A 424 -6.08 23.18 4.24
C GLN A 424 -7.34 22.94 5.09
N LYS A 425 -7.54 23.73 6.15
CA LYS A 425 -8.68 23.56 7.08
C LYS A 425 -10.05 23.67 6.41
N PHE A 426 -10.17 24.49 5.37
CA PHE A 426 -11.41 24.58 4.60
C PHE A 426 -11.65 23.28 3.81
N LEU A 427 -10.59 22.73 3.20
CA LEU A 427 -10.66 21.49 2.43
C LEU A 427 -10.95 20.26 3.31
N GLU A 428 -10.43 20.21 4.53
CA GLU A 428 -10.70 19.11 5.48
C GLU A 428 -12.20 18.87 5.72
N GLY A 429 -13.03 19.92 5.61
CA GLY A 429 -14.48 19.82 5.77
C GLY A 429 -15.21 19.08 4.64
N TYR A 430 -14.52 18.75 3.55
CA TYR A 430 -15.06 17.95 2.43
C TYR A 430 -14.60 16.49 2.47
N LEU A 431 -13.88 16.11 3.52
CA LEU A 431 -13.49 14.73 3.76
C LEU A 431 -14.40 14.14 4.82
N ASN A 432 -14.68 12.84 4.71
CA ASN A 432 -15.54 12.11 5.65
C ASN A 432 -14.72 11.08 6.46
N PRO A 433 -13.72 11.51 7.27
CA PRO A 433 -12.86 10.60 8.02
C PRO A 433 -13.60 9.82 9.10
N GLU A 434 -14.76 10.31 9.55
CA GLU A 434 -15.60 9.72 10.59
C GLU A 434 -16.05 8.29 10.26
N TYR A 435 -16.17 7.95 8.97
CA TYR A 435 -16.46 6.59 8.55
C TYR A 435 -15.39 5.58 9.01
N SER A 436 -14.18 6.04 9.34
CA SER A 436 -13.12 5.19 9.93
C SER A 436 -13.52 4.57 11.26
N PHE A 437 -14.47 5.17 11.98
CA PHE A 437 -14.93 4.73 13.30
C PHE A 437 -16.14 3.80 13.25
N TYR A 438 -16.54 3.36 12.06
CA TYR A 438 -17.60 2.37 11.88
C TYR A 438 -17.07 1.11 11.21
N ASP A 439 -17.78 0.02 11.42
CA ASP A 439 -17.61 -1.26 10.74
C ASP A 439 -18.97 -1.83 10.38
N TYR A 440 -19.01 -2.65 9.33
CA TYR A 440 -20.27 -3.10 8.73
C TYR A 440 -20.26 -4.60 8.47
N LYS A 441 -21.39 -5.25 8.71
CA LYS A 441 -21.66 -6.64 8.36
C LYS A 441 -22.96 -6.73 7.56
N PHE A 442 -22.92 -7.45 6.44
CA PHE A 442 -24.08 -7.65 5.57
C PHE A 442 -24.71 -9.03 5.84
N GLU A 443 -26.00 -9.05 6.16
CA GLU A 443 -26.74 -10.28 6.42
C GLU A 443 -27.66 -10.65 5.25
N GLY A 444 -27.67 -11.93 4.89
CA GLY A 444 -28.43 -12.43 3.74
C GLY A 444 -27.93 -11.84 2.42
N PHE A 445 -26.63 -11.59 2.30
CA PHE A 445 -26.01 -11.10 1.08
C PHE A 445 -26.11 -12.13 -0.06
N ASN A 446 -26.51 -11.66 -1.23
CA ASN A 446 -26.55 -12.44 -2.47
C ASN A 446 -25.43 -11.98 -3.40
N PRO A 447 -24.38 -12.79 -3.63
CA PRO A 447 -23.25 -12.40 -4.46
C PRO A 447 -23.60 -12.23 -5.94
N MET A 448 -24.71 -12.82 -6.41
CA MET A 448 -25.15 -12.74 -7.82
C MET A 448 -25.91 -11.46 -8.15
N THR A 449 -26.48 -10.78 -7.15
CA THR A 449 -27.26 -9.54 -7.35
C THR A 449 -26.68 -8.34 -6.61
N GLY A 450 -25.85 -8.58 -5.59
CA GLY A 450 -25.35 -7.54 -4.68
C GLY A 450 -26.33 -7.10 -3.60
N GLU A 451 -27.52 -7.71 -3.56
CA GLU A 451 -28.55 -7.38 -2.58
C GLU A 451 -28.25 -8.05 -1.22
N TYR A 452 -28.72 -7.43 -0.15
CA TYR A 452 -28.64 -7.96 1.21
C TYR A 452 -29.91 -7.62 1.97
N LYS A 453 -30.23 -8.43 2.98
CA LYS A 453 -31.46 -8.24 3.79
C LYS A 453 -31.29 -7.12 4.80
N ASN A 454 -30.17 -7.14 5.52
CA ASN A 454 -29.85 -6.18 6.58
C ASN A 454 -28.37 -5.82 6.56
N VAL A 455 -28.05 -4.61 7.04
CA VAL A 455 -26.69 -4.20 7.39
C VAL A 455 -26.60 -3.90 8.87
N ILE A 456 -25.63 -4.52 9.55
CA ILE A 456 -25.31 -4.25 10.95
C ILE A 456 -24.14 -3.28 10.98
N ARG A 457 -24.35 -2.10 11.56
CA ARG A 457 -23.32 -1.09 11.83
C ARG A 457 -22.78 -1.28 13.25
N LYS A 458 -21.46 -1.23 13.39
CA LYS A 458 -20.75 -1.32 14.67
C LYS A 458 -19.79 -0.15 14.81
N GLU A 459 -19.84 0.55 15.95
CA GLU A 459 -18.81 1.53 16.30
C GLU A 459 -17.51 0.86 16.71
N VAL A 460 -16.40 1.38 16.19
CA VAL A 460 -15.05 0.92 16.48
C VAL A 460 -14.16 2.11 16.82
N THR A 461 -13.42 2.00 17.91
CA THR A 461 -12.48 3.03 18.36
C THR A 461 -11.14 2.40 18.70
N GLY A 462 -10.05 3.12 18.45
CA GLY A 462 -8.70 2.61 18.69
C GLY A 462 -7.63 3.30 17.85
N LYS A 463 -6.36 2.96 18.13
CA LYS A 463 -5.23 3.60 17.44
C LYS A 463 -5.19 3.26 15.94
N ASN A 464 -5.67 2.09 15.53
CA ASN A 464 -5.74 1.72 14.11
C ASN A 464 -6.69 2.64 13.33
N GLN A 465 -7.80 3.03 13.93
CA GLN A 465 -8.83 3.89 13.35
C GLN A 465 -8.30 5.32 13.24
N GLN A 466 -7.61 5.80 14.28
CA GLN A 466 -6.88 7.07 14.25
C GLN A 466 -5.81 7.07 13.13
N ASN A 467 -5.01 6.00 13.02
CA ASN A 467 -4.01 5.87 11.96
C ASN A 467 -4.65 5.85 10.56
N ASN A 468 -5.85 5.28 10.41
CA ASN A 468 -6.59 5.31 9.15
C ASN A 468 -7.06 6.72 8.80
N VAL A 469 -7.53 7.49 9.78
CA VAL A 469 -7.87 8.92 9.60
C VAL A 469 -6.65 9.73 9.19
N GLU A 470 -5.53 9.57 9.90
CA GLU A 470 -4.25 10.24 9.56
C GLU A 470 -3.80 9.87 8.13
N ARG A 471 -3.93 8.58 7.76
CA ARG A 471 -3.63 8.10 6.41
C ARG A 471 -4.57 8.67 5.36
N TYR A 472 -5.86 8.80 5.66
CA TYR A 472 -6.87 9.38 4.78
C TYR A 472 -6.44 10.80 4.40
N PHE A 473 -6.25 11.67 5.40
CA PHE A 473 -5.85 13.05 5.18
C PHE A 473 -4.53 13.14 4.39
N ARG A 474 -3.52 12.37 4.81
CA ARG A 474 -2.23 12.35 4.12
C ARG A 474 -2.38 12.00 2.64
N ILE A 475 -3.09 10.93 2.30
CA ILE A 475 -3.26 10.51 0.89
C ILE A 475 -4.04 11.56 0.09
N ALA A 476 -5.10 12.14 0.66
CA ALA A 476 -5.91 13.15 0.00
C ALA A 476 -5.07 14.40 -0.37
N PHE A 477 -4.26 14.90 0.57
CA PHE A 477 -3.40 16.06 0.35
C PHE A 477 -2.14 15.76 -0.46
N ASP A 478 -1.49 14.60 -0.27
CA ASP A 478 -0.38 14.15 -1.12
C ASP A 478 -0.80 14.11 -2.59
N THR A 479 -2.04 13.67 -2.86
CA THR A 479 -2.60 13.66 -4.21
C THR A 479 -2.68 15.07 -4.80
N LEU A 480 -3.09 16.08 -4.02
CA LEU A 480 -3.15 17.47 -4.49
C LEU A 480 -1.75 18.00 -4.85
N VAL A 481 -0.73 17.67 -4.05
CA VAL A 481 0.68 18.03 -4.33
C VAL A 481 1.18 17.34 -5.60
N GLU A 482 0.88 16.05 -5.79
CA GLU A 482 1.21 15.33 -7.02
C GLU A 482 0.58 15.95 -8.27
N TYR A 483 -0.65 16.46 -8.16
CA TYR A 483 -1.34 17.11 -9.27
C TYR A 483 -0.64 18.39 -9.73
N MET A 484 -0.03 19.14 -8.80
CA MET A 484 0.71 20.37 -9.08
C MET A 484 2.10 20.14 -9.69
N THR A 485 2.74 19.03 -9.33
CA THR A 485 4.16 18.80 -9.64
C THR A 485 4.39 18.09 -10.97
N LYS A 486 3.38 17.39 -11.51
CA LYS A 486 3.46 16.67 -12.80
C LYS A 486 3.53 17.64 -13.98
N GLU A 487 4.64 17.64 -14.72
CA GLU A 487 4.95 18.59 -15.80
C GLU A 487 3.86 18.72 -16.88
N ASN A 488 3.26 17.61 -17.30
CA ASN A 488 2.15 17.62 -18.29
C ASN A 488 0.84 18.21 -17.75
N ARG A 489 0.79 18.63 -16.48
CA ARG A 489 -0.38 19.19 -15.78
C ARG A 489 -0.09 20.52 -15.09
N LYS A 490 1.12 21.09 -15.27
CA LYS A 490 1.55 22.37 -14.65
C LYS A 490 0.79 23.61 -15.17
N GLY A 491 -0.08 23.47 -16.18
CA GLY A 491 -0.95 24.54 -16.67
C GLY A 491 -2.40 24.32 -16.27
N LYS A 492 -3.14 25.42 -15.99
CA LYS A 492 -4.61 25.37 -15.94
C LYS A 492 -5.11 24.73 -17.24
N ILE A 493 -5.86 23.64 -17.12
CA ILE A 493 -6.35 22.91 -18.30
C ILE A 493 -7.69 23.45 -18.82
N TRP A 494 -8.29 24.41 -18.11
CA TRP A 494 -9.44 25.18 -18.61
C TRP A 494 -8.96 26.48 -19.26
N ASN A 495 -9.63 26.88 -20.34
CA ASN A 495 -9.41 28.15 -21.03
C ASN A 495 -10.62 29.07 -20.78
N SER A 496 -10.64 29.73 -19.62
CA SER A 496 -11.73 30.63 -19.22
C SER A 496 -11.24 31.69 -18.23
N GLU A 497 -11.24 32.95 -18.67
CA GLU A 497 -10.91 34.12 -17.82
C GLU A 497 -11.93 34.30 -16.68
N GLU A 498 -13.19 33.92 -16.91
CA GLU A 498 -14.24 33.99 -15.90
C GLU A 498 -13.93 33.04 -14.73
N ILE A 499 -13.59 31.78 -15.03
CA ILE A 499 -13.22 30.80 -13.99
C ILE A 499 -11.98 31.29 -13.22
N ASP A 500 -11.01 31.88 -13.93
CA ASP A 500 -9.80 32.41 -13.30
C ASP A 500 -10.10 33.54 -12.32
N LYS A 501 -10.97 34.48 -12.71
CA LYS A 501 -11.43 35.55 -11.85
C LYS A 501 -12.15 35.01 -10.61
N GLU A 502 -13.05 34.05 -10.77
CA GLU A 502 -13.81 33.49 -9.66
C GLU A 502 -12.91 32.70 -8.68
N ILE A 503 -11.82 32.09 -9.17
CA ILE A 503 -10.78 31.47 -8.34
C ILE A 503 -10.00 32.51 -7.55
N GLU A 504 -9.74 33.70 -8.09
CA GLU A 504 -9.12 34.77 -7.30
C GLU A 504 -10.07 35.27 -6.20
N LEU A 505 -11.37 35.38 -6.51
CA LEU A 505 -12.40 35.84 -5.58
C LEU A 505 -12.63 34.89 -4.39
N ILE A 506 -12.39 33.57 -4.54
CA ILE A 506 -12.53 32.64 -3.41
C ILE A 506 -11.48 32.85 -2.32
N LEU A 507 -10.32 33.44 -2.65
CA LEU A 507 -9.20 33.56 -1.73
C LEU A 507 -9.48 34.56 -0.59
N GLU A 508 -10.26 35.61 -0.84
CA GLU A 508 -10.61 36.62 0.17
C GLU A 508 -11.46 36.05 1.34
N PRO A 509 -12.61 35.38 1.11
CA PRO A 509 -13.37 34.77 2.20
C PRO A 509 -12.59 33.62 2.86
N LEU A 510 -11.74 32.89 2.12
CA LEU A 510 -10.87 31.85 2.69
C LEU A 510 -9.82 32.43 3.65
N ALA A 511 -9.15 33.51 3.26
CA ALA A 511 -8.20 34.21 4.13
C ALA A 511 -8.88 34.78 5.38
N SER A 512 -10.12 35.25 5.23
CA SER A 512 -10.96 35.77 6.31
C SER A 512 -11.67 34.68 7.13
N LYS A 513 -11.47 33.39 6.81
CA LYS A 513 -12.15 32.24 7.44
C LYS A 513 -13.68 32.30 7.40
N LYS A 514 -14.25 32.99 6.41
CA LYS A 514 -15.68 33.05 6.13
C LYS A 514 -16.07 31.85 5.28
N TYR A 515 -16.10 30.67 5.89
CA TYR A 515 -16.20 29.41 5.14
C TYR A 515 -17.53 29.21 4.41
N ASP A 516 -18.63 29.79 4.90
CA ASP A 516 -19.91 29.75 4.18
C ASP A 516 -19.84 30.56 2.88
N GLU A 517 -19.31 31.79 2.93
CA GLU A 517 -19.07 32.62 1.74
C GLU A 517 -18.10 31.95 0.76
N ALA A 518 -17.01 31.33 1.27
CA ALA A 518 -16.07 30.59 0.46
C ALA A 518 -16.69 29.34 -0.19
N LYS A 519 -17.61 28.67 0.49
CA LYS A 519 -18.35 27.51 -0.04
C LYS A 519 -19.31 27.92 -1.15
N ASP A 520 -20.03 29.02 -0.99
CA ASP A 520 -20.89 29.56 -2.05
C ASP A 520 -20.09 29.91 -3.30
N GLN A 521 -18.93 30.55 -3.09
CA GLN A 521 -17.99 30.87 -4.17
C GLN A 521 -17.39 29.60 -4.82
N LEU A 522 -17.05 28.57 -4.04
CA LEU A 522 -16.60 27.29 -4.57
C LEU A 522 -17.66 26.64 -5.46
N ASN A 523 -18.92 26.61 -5.00
CA ASN A 523 -20.04 26.06 -5.77
C ASN A 523 -20.25 26.81 -7.09
N LYS A 524 -20.05 28.13 -7.10
CA LYS A 524 -20.09 28.93 -8.32
C LYS A 524 -19.00 28.50 -9.31
N ILE A 525 -17.76 28.35 -8.86
CA ILE A 525 -16.65 27.88 -9.72
C ILE A 525 -16.94 26.48 -10.26
N LEU A 526 -17.42 25.56 -9.42
CA LEU A 526 -17.79 24.21 -9.85
C LEU A 526 -18.90 24.19 -10.90
N SER A 527 -19.90 25.07 -10.78
CA SER A 527 -20.92 25.23 -11.80
C SER A 527 -20.34 25.72 -13.13
N LEU A 528 -19.43 26.69 -13.11
CA LEU A 528 -18.77 27.19 -14.33
C LEU A 528 -17.89 26.12 -14.99
N LEU A 529 -17.17 25.32 -14.21
CA LEU A 529 -16.41 24.17 -14.72
C LEU A 529 -17.34 23.15 -15.37
N ALA A 530 -18.50 22.89 -14.76
CA ALA A 530 -19.52 22.01 -15.33
C ALA A 530 -20.13 22.58 -16.61
N ASP A 531 -20.36 23.89 -16.71
CA ASP A 531 -20.81 24.56 -17.94
C ASP A 531 -19.78 24.45 -19.07
N LEU A 532 -18.50 24.66 -18.76
CA LEU A 532 -17.41 24.47 -19.71
C LEU A 532 -17.32 23.02 -20.21
N ALA A 533 -17.56 22.04 -19.34
CA ALA A 533 -17.59 20.64 -19.76
C ALA A 533 -18.85 20.34 -20.60
N ALA A 534 -20.02 20.84 -20.18
CA ALA A 534 -21.30 20.61 -20.83
C ALA A 534 -21.42 21.25 -22.22
N SER A 535 -20.66 22.31 -22.52
CA SER A 535 -20.57 22.90 -23.86
C SER A 535 -19.86 21.99 -24.88
N ASN A 536 -19.17 20.95 -24.41
CA ASN A 536 -18.53 19.92 -25.23
C ASN A 536 -19.35 18.62 -25.32
N TRP A 537 -20.63 18.66 -24.90
CA TRP A 537 -21.61 17.63 -25.21
C TRP A 537 -22.02 17.74 -26.67
#